data_AF-A0A925W7R6-F1
#
_entry.id   AF-A0A925W7R6-F1
#
_cell.length_a   1.000
_cell.length_b   1.000
_cell.length_c   1.000
_cell.angle_alpha   90.00
_cell.angle_beta   90.00
_cell.angle_gamma   90.00
#
_symmetry.space_group_name_H-M   'P 1'
#
loop_
_entity.id
_entity.type
_entity.pdbx_description
1 polymer ?
#
loop_
_entity_poly.entity_id
_entity_poly.type
_entity_poly.pdbx_seq_one_letter_code
_entity_poly.pdbx_strand_id
1 'polypeptide(L)'
;MTRTGAALHLSVADAADDGLVASVERTLADYLDRRSADTEAVDPAFAQASTALREFVLSGGKRLRPTFAWWGWRGAGGSPDGPEAAAVLQAISALELIQACALVHDDLMDASATRRGRPTV
;
A
#
# COMPACT_ATOMS: atom_id res chain seq x y z
N MET A 1 20.59 -25.15 -39.77
CA MET A 1 20.34 -23.98 -40.66
C MET A 1 18.84 -23.99 -40.89
N THR A 2 17.99 -23.07 -40.44
CA THR A 2 18.14 -21.69 -39.97
C THR A 2 16.94 -21.39 -39.06
N ARG A 3 17.19 -20.65 -37.98
CA ARG A 3 16.22 -20.07 -37.04
C ARG A 3 15.30 -19.07 -37.76
N THR A 4 14.19 -18.75 -37.07
CA THR A 4 13.74 -17.37 -36.78
C THR A 4 12.32 -17.07 -37.27
N GLY A 5 11.43 -16.85 -36.30
CA GLY A 5 10.10 -16.28 -36.51
C GLY A 5 9.26 -16.22 -35.23
N ALA A 6 9.89 -16.16 -34.05
CA ALA A 6 9.18 -15.85 -32.81
C ALA A 6 8.78 -14.38 -32.85
N ALA A 7 7.58 -14.10 -33.35
CA ALA A 7 6.93 -12.82 -33.13
C ALA A 7 6.38 -12.79 -31.69
N LEU A 8 7.29 -12.67 -30.71
CA LEU A 8 6.98 -12.24 -29.35
C LEU A 8 6.66 -10.74 -29.42
N HIS A 9 5.46 -10.42 -29.87
CA HIS A 9 4.88 -9.10 -29.67
C HIS A 9 4.24 -9.06 -28.27
N LEU A 10 5.08 -9.08 -27.24
CA LEU A 10 4.66 -8.78 -25.87
C LEU A 10 4.48 -7.26 -25.76
N SER A 11 3.30 -6.83 -26.19
CA SER A 11 2.81 -5.46 -26.13
C SER A 11 2.67 -5.04 -24.67
N VAL A 12 3.56 -4.17 -24.13
CA VAL A 12 3.45 -3.18 -23.01
C VAL A 12 2.59 -3.49 -21.74
N ALA A 13 1.89 -4.61 -21.71
CA ALA A 13 0.55 -4.82 -21.13
C ALA A 13 0.32 -6.31 -20.82
N ASP A 14 1.39 -7.11 -20.67
CA ASP A 14 1.36 -8.25 -19.76
C ASP A 14 1.06 -7.65 -18.39
N ALA A 15 -0.24 -7.66 -18.13
CA ALA A 15 -1.02 -7.11 -17.06
C ALA A 15 -0.16 -6.58 -15.91
N ALA A 16 -0.33 -5.30 -15.59
CA ALA A 16 -0.04 -4.82 -14.25
C ALA A 16 -0.47 -5.91 -13.28
N ASP A 17 0.32 -6.25 -12.26
CA ASP A 17 -0.13 -7.15 -11.20
C ASP A 17 -1.56 -6.73 -10.83
N ASP A 18 -2.58 -7.39 -11.38
CA ASP A 18 -3.96 -6.87 -11.33
C ASP A 18 -4.45 -6.95 -9.87
N GLY A 19 -3.71 -7.71 -9.07
CA GLY A 19 -3.80 -7.78 -7.63
C GLY A 19 -2.78 -6.96 -6.84
N LEU A 20 -1.90 -6.12 -7.40
CA LEU A 20 -0.92 -5.35 -6.61
C LEU A 20 -1.62 -4.45 -5.60
N VAL A 21 -2.61 -3.68 -6.05
CA VAL A 21 -3.40 -2.83 -5.15
C VAL A 21 -4.04 -3.68 -4.07
N ALA A 22 -4.65 -4.80 -4.43
CA ALA A 22 -5.25 -5.73 -3.47
C ALA A 22 -4.20 -6.36 -2.52
N SER A 23 -3.00 -6.65 -3.01
CA SER A 23 -1.88 -7.19 -2.22
C SER A 23 -1.35 -6.16 -1.24
N VAL A 24 -1.25 -4.89 -1.65
CA VAL A 24 -0.92 -3.76 -0.77
C VAL A 24 -2.01 -3.60 0.30
N GLU A 25 -3.28 -3.64 -0.09
CA GLU A 25 -4.39 -3.52 0.86
C GLU A 25 -4.44 -4.67 1.87
N ARG A 26 -4.23 -5.91 1.43
CA ARG A 26 -4.08 -7.06 2.34
C ARG A 26 -2.88 -6.89 3.27
N THR A 27 -1.72 -6.48 2.73
CA THR A 27 -0.51 -6.26 3.53
C THR A 27 -0.72 -5.18 4.60
N LEU A 28 -1.41 -4.09 4.25
CA LEU A 28 -1.77 -3.04 5.19
C LEU A 28 -2.78 -3.52 6.23
N ALA A 29 -3.83 -4.24 5.82
CA ALA A 29 -4.83 -4.79 6.72
C ALA A 29 -4.17 -5.74 7.74
N ASP A 30 -3.37 -6.71 7.27
CA ASP A 30 -2.68 -7.68 8.12
C ASP A 30 -1.69 -7.00 9.09
N TYR A 31 -1.03 -5.93 8.66
CA TYR A 31 -0.15 -5.15 9.53
C TYR A 31 -0.95 -4.39 10.59
N LEU A 32 -2.00 -3.68 10.18
CA LEU A 32 -2.81 -2.85 11.07
C LEU A 32 -3.61 -3.69 12.07
N ASP A 33 -4.12 -4.85 11.67
CA ASP A 33 -4.84 -5.79 12.53
C ASP A 33 -3.93 -6.30 13.65
N ARG A 34 -2.71 -6.76 13.30
CA ARG A 34 -1.72 -7.19 14.29
C ARG A 34 -1.33 -6.05 15.23
N ARG A 35 -1.07 -4.86 14.69
CA ARG A 35 -0.66 -3.71 15.51
C ARG A 35 -1.76 -3.17 16.39
N SER A 36 -3.01 -3.24 15.95
CA SER A 36 -4.17 -2.87 16.78
C SER A 36 -4.26 -3.81 17.98
N ALA A 37 -4.16 -5.12 17.75
CA ALA A 37 -4.14 -6.12 18.83
C ALA A 37 -2.96 -5.92 19.80
N ASP A 38 -1.76 -5.69 19.29
CA ASP A 38 -0.58 -5.41 20.12
C ASP A 38 -0.78 -4.17 21.01
N THR A 39 -1.40 -3.11 20.47
CA THR A 39 -1.57 -1.84 21.18
C THR A 39 -2.70 -1.92 22.22
N GLU A 40 -3.79 -2.60 21.89
CA GLU A 40 -4.89 -2.87 22.83
C GLU A 40 -4.47 -3.76 24.00
N ALA A 41 -3.55 -4.71 23.76
CA ALA A 41 -2.97 -5.52 24.83
C ALA A 41 -2.10 -4.70 25.80
N VAL A 42 -1.55 -3.56 25.35
CA VAL A 42 -0.83 -2.62 26.21
C VAL A 42 -1.81 -1.77 27.03
N ASP A 43 -2.78 -1.14 26.36
CA ASP A 43 -3.85 -0.39 27.02
C ASP A 43 -5.12 -0.36 26.13
N PRO A 44 -6.28 -0.81 26.64
CA PRO A 44 -7.56 -0.75 25.92
C PRO A 44 -7.95 0.66 25.45
N ALA A 45 -7.42 1.72 26.06
CA ALA A 45 -7.67 3.10 25.64
C ALA A 45 -7.25 3.39 24.19
N PHE A 46 -6.31 2.61 23.62
CA PHE A 46 -5.86 2.78 22.24
C PHE A 46 -6.79 2.16 21.19
N ALA A 47 -7.80 1.38 21.58
CA ALA A 47 -8.67 0.67 20.64
C ALA A 47 -9.36 1.62 19.65
N GLN A 48 -9.89 2.75 20.16
CA GLN A 48 -10.56 3.74 19.34
C GLN A 48 -9.61 4.38 18.32
N ALA A 49 -8.42 4.80 18.76
CA ALA A 49 -7.42 5.43 17.88
C ALA A 49 -6.90 4.45 16.82
N SER A 50 -6.66 3.19 17.20
CA SER A 50 -6.19 2.14 16.30
C SER A 50 -7.24 1.80 15.24
N THR A 51 -8.51 1.70 15.65
CA THR A 51 -9.64 1.51 14.73
C THR A 51 -9.78 2.67 13.75
N ALA A 52 -9.72 3.92 14.24
CA ALA A 52 -9.81 5.10 13.39
C ALA A 52 -8.67 5.18 12.38
N LEU A 53 -7.42 4.91 12.81
CA LEU A 53 -6.26 4.87 11.90
C LEU A 53 -6.41 3.77 10.86
N ARG A 54 -6.83 2.58 11.27
CA ARG A 54 -7.05 1.44 10.37
C ARG A 54 -8.08 1.79 9.30
N GLU A 55 -9.23 2.31 9.72
CA GLU A 55 -10.28 2.76 8.80
C GLU A 55 -9.77 3.85 7.87
N PHE A 56 -9.02 4.84 8.39
CA PHE A 56 -8.46 5.92 7.58
C PHE A 56 -7.54 5.37 6.48
N VAL A 57 -6.59 4.51 6.82
CA VAL A 57 -5.64 3.91 5.87
C VAL A 57 -6.34 3.02 4.85
N LEU A 58 -7.35 2.25 5.27
CA LEU A 58 -8.06 1.30 4.42
C LEU A 58 -9.28 1.89 3.67
N SER A 59 -9.75 3.08 4.03
CA SER A 59 -10.87 3.79 3.39
C SER A 59 -10.60 4.19 1.93
N GLY A 60 -9.39 3.94 1.45
CA GLY A 60 -9.07 3.83 0.03
C GLY A 60 -8.06 4.86 -0.46
N GLY A 61 -7.92 4.89 -1.78
CA GLY A 61 -6.94 5.70 -2.49
C GLY A 61 -6.43 4.94 -3.68
N LYS A 62 -5.88 5.65 -4.66
CA LYS A 62 -5.36 5.04 -5.89
C LYS A 62 -4.10 4.18 -5.67
N ARG A 63 -3.59 4.11 -4.42
CA ARG A 63 -2.33 3.44 -4.04
C ARG A 63 -1.18 3.74 -4.98
N LEU A 64 -1.07 5.00 -5.42
CA LEU A 64 -0.09 5.39 -6.44
C LEU A 64 1.35 5.28 -5.92
N ARG A 65 1.60 5.63 -4.65
CA ARG A 65 2.93 5.59 -4.04
C ARG A 65 3.53 4.17 -4.04
N PRO A 66 2.86 3.15 -3.48
CA PRO A 66 3.36 1.77 -3.56
C PRO A 66 3.42 1.26 -4.99
N THR A 67 2.45 1.63 -5.84
CA THR A 67 2.47 1.24 -7.27
C THR A 67 3.71 1.76 -8.00
N PHE A 68 4.07 3.04 -7.82
CA PHE A 68 5.29 3.59 -8.41
C PHE A 68 6.55 2.93 -7.86
N ALA A 69 6.61 2.67 -6.55
CA ALA A 69 7.75 2.00 -5.94
C ALA A 69 7.92 0.56 -6.44
N TRP A 70 6.83 -0.19 -6.60
CA TRP A 70 6.84 -1.53 -7.20
C TRP A 70 7.41 -1.51 -8.61
N TRP A 71 6.92 -0.60 -9.47
CA TRP A 71 7.42 -0.50 -10.84
C TRP A 71 8.85 0.00 -10.93
N GLY A 72 9.29 0.86 -10.00
CA GLY A 72 10.69 1.22 -9.86
C GLY A 72 11.58 0.01 -9.59
N TRP A 73 11.18 -0.85 -8.66
CA TRP A 73 11.89 -2.09 -8.36
C TRP A 73 11.86 -3.10 -9.53
N ARG A 74 10.70 -3.28 -10.18
CA ARG A 74 10.59 -4.11 -11.40
C ARG A 74 11.49 -3.59 -12.52
N GLY A 75 11.53 -2.28 -12.73
CA GLY A 75 12.39 -1.63 -13.72
C GLY A 75 13.89 -1.76 -13.42
N ALA A 76 14.26 -1.93 -12.15
CA ALA A 76 15.62 -2.21 -11.71
C ALA A 76 16.01 -3.72 -11.80
N GLY A 77 15.16 -4.57 -12.38
CA GLY A 77 15.40 -6.01 -12.53
C GLY A 77 14.78 -6.89 -11.43
N GLY A 78 13.93 -6.32 -10.57
CA GLY A 78 13.19 -7.07 -9.57
C GLY A 78 12.23 -8.11 -10.17
N SER A 79 12.21 -9.31 -9.60
CA SER A 79 11.33 -10.40 -10.03
C SER A 79 10.15 -10.57 -9.05
N PRO A 80 8.89 -10.47 -9.51
CA PRO A 80 7.70 -10.60 -8.65
C PRO A 80 7.56 -12.03 -8.06
N ASP A 81 8.16 -13.03 -8.71
CA ASP A 81 8.21 -14.42 -8.23
C ASP A 81 9.52 -14.72 -7.47
N GLY A 82 10.35 -13.70 -7.27
CA GLY A 82 11.63 -13.79 -6.56
C GLY A 82 11.44 -13.85 -5.03
N PRO A 83 12.45 -14.35 -4.31
CA PRO A 83 12.40 -14.46 -2.85
C PRO A 83 12.23 -13.11 -2.13
N GLU A 84 12.61 -11.99 -2.77
CA GLU A 84 12.50 -10.64 -2.21
C GLU A 84 11.11 -10.02 -2.38
N ALA A 85 10.25 -10.57 -3.24
CA ALA A 85 8.99 -9.93 -3.64
C ALA A 85 8.07 -9.59 -2.46
N ALA A 86 7.95 -10.51 -1.50
CA ALA A 86 7.15 -10.30 -0.29
C ALA A 86 7.71 -9.18 0.60
N ALA A 87 9.03 -9.14 0.79
CA ALA A 87 9.70 -8.10 1.58
C ALA A 87 9.56 -6.72 0.92
N VAL A 88 9.70 -6.67 -0.42
CA VAL A 88 9.48 -5.45 -1.20
C VAL A 88 8.03 -4.99 -1.09
N LEU A 89 7.05 -5.89 -1.25
CA LEU A 89 5.64 -5.59 -1.10
C LEU A 89 5.32 -4.97 0.28
N GLN A 90 5.91 -5.51 1.35
CA GLN A 90 5.77 -4.96 2.69
C GLN A 90 6.40 -3.56 2.79
N ALA A 91 7.62 -3.38 2.29
CA ALA A 91 8.33 -2.11 2.33
C ALA A 91 7.57 -1.00 1.57
N ILE A 92 7.09 -1.29 0.36
CA ILE A 92 6.34 -0.31 -0.43
C ILE A 92 4.97 -0.01 0.18
N SER A 93 4.32 -1.00 0.80
CA SER A 93 3.03 -0.79 1.48
C SER A 93 3.16 0.20 2.64
N ALA A 94 4.30 0.20 3.35
CA ALA A 94 4.57 1.15 4.42
C ALA A 94 4.56 2.62 3.97
N LEU A 95 4.73 2.92 2.67
CA LEU A 95 4.60 4.27 2.13
C LEU A 95 3.19 4.86 2.34
N GLU A 96 2.16 4.02 2.40
CA GLU A 96 0.79 4.48 2.68
C GLU A 96 0.62 4.88 4.15
N LEU A 97 1.42 4.33 5.08
CA LEU A 97 1.44 4.77 6.48
C LEU A 97 2.12 6.15 6.62
N ILE A 98 3.19 6.38 5.87
CA ILE A 98 3.84 7.71 5.80
C ILE A 98 2.85 8.74 5.24
N GLN A 99 2.13 8.39 4.17
CA GLN A 99 1.10 9.25 3.63
C GLN A 99 -0.04 9.50 4.61
N ALA A 100 -0.46 8.49 5.37
CA ALA A 100 -1.51 8.64 6.36
C ALA A 100 -1.10 9.61 7.47
N CYS A 101 0.13 9.50 7.96
CA CYS A 101 0.72 10.43 8.93
C CYS A 101 0.73 11.87 8.41
N ALA A 102 1.19 12.08 7.17
CA ALA A 102 1.18 13.40 6.54
C ALA A 102 -0.24 13.97 6.48
N LEU A 103 -1.23 13.18 6.05
CA LEU A 103 -2.61 13.66 5.96
C LEU A 103 -3.21 13.98 7.33
N VAL A 104 -3.07 13.11 8.32
CA VAL A 104 -3.64 13.38 9.66
C VAL A 104 -3.05 14.66 10.25
N HIS A 105 -1.74 14.86 10.13
CA HIS A 105 -1.11 16.08 10.61
C HIS A 105 -1.49 17.32 9.79
N ASP A 106 -1.59 17.22 8.46
CA ASP A 106 -2.05 18.32 7.60
C ASP A 106 -3.48 18.74 7.97
N ASP A 107 -4.39 17.79 8.23
CA ASP A 107 -5.78 18.10 8.60
C ASP A 107 -5.87 18.88 9.92
N LEU A 108 -5.02 18.53 10.89
CA LEU A 108 -4.91 19.24 12.16
C LEU A 108 -4.32 20.65 11.98
N MET A 109 -3.26 20.78 11.17
CA MET A 109 -2.62 22.08 10.90
C MET A 109 -3.54 23.03 10.14
N ASP A 110 -4.33 22.51 9.21
CA ASP A 110 -5.18 23.30 8.32
C ASP A 110 -6.60 23.56 8.88
N ALA A 111 -6.94 23.01 10.06
CA ALA A 111 -8.30 23.03 10.62
C ALA A 111 -9.37 22.56 9.60
N SER A 112 -9.01 21.58 8.77
CA SER A 112 -9.88 21.08 7.70
C SER A 112 -11.06 20.32 8.29
N ALA A 113 -12.30 20.70 7.95
CA ALA A 113 -13.49 20.00 8.44
C ALA A 113 -13.75 18.65 7.74
N THR A 114 -13.19 18.42 6.55
CA THR A 114 -13.43 17.19 5.76
C THR A 114 -12.23 16.78 4.91
N ARG A 115 -12.04 15.47 4.71
CA ARG A 115 -11.09 14.85 3.76
C ARG A 115 -11.78 13.72 2.99
N ARG A 116 -11.75 13.78 1.65
CA ARG A 116 -12.36 12.77 0.75
C ARG A 116 -13.84 12.45 1.09
N GLY A 117 -14.59 13.45 1.53
CA GLY A 117 -16.01 13.30 1.88
C GLY A 117 -16.28 12.68 3.25
N ARG A 118 -15.26 12.46 4.10
CA ARG A 118 -15.40 12.05 5.50
C ARG A 118 -14.92 13.16 6.45
N PRO A 119 -15.42 13.23 7.70
CA PRO A 119 -14.82 14.07 8.74
C PRO A 119 -13.33 13.74 8.89
N THR A 120 -12.52 14.76 9.14
CA THR A 120 -11.12 14.57 9.55
C THR A 120 -11.06 13.88 10.91
N VAL A 121 -9.96 13.19 11.18
CA VAL A 121 -9.71 12.47 12.45
C VAL A 121 -9.34 13.45 13.54
#